data_AF-A0A9D1JWB6-F1
#
_entry.id   AF-A0A9D1JWB6-F1
#
_cell.length_a   1.000
_cell.length_b   1.000
_cell.length_c   1.000
_cell.angle_alpha   90.00
_cell.angle_beta   90.00
_cell.angle_gamma   90.00
#
_symmetry.space_group_name_H-M   'P 1'
#
loop_
_entity.id
_entity.type
_entity.pdbx_description
1 polymer ?
#
loop_
_entity_poly.entity_id
_entity_poly.type
_entity_poly.pdbx_seq_one_letter_code
_entity_poly.pdbx_strand_id
1 'polypeptide(L)'
;MKKFLALFLCFILSACGAIGIGSNHIVNIHNNSESTVYATGQMGRISIKPGVSMPIESKENIQLSSESNKCDILMVQQTPNMAAIILDVFPGLVFGIIPILVDAVTGNLYKMPTSYIYDC
;
A
#
# COMPACT_ATOMS: atom_id res chain seq x y z
N MET A 1 -36.82 -5.39 31.73
CA MET A 1 -36.30 -4.77 30.48
C MET A 1 -34.98 -4.01 30.64
N LYS A 2 -34.31 -4.00 31.81
CA LYS A 2 -33.02 -3.29 32.00
C LYS A 2 -31.76 -4.11 31.64
N LYS A 3 -31.88 -5.45 31.56
CA LYS A 3 -30.74 -6.36 31.28
C LYS A 3 -30.33 -6.40 29.80
N PHE A 4 -31.22 -6.00 28.87
CA PHE A 4 -30.89 -5.91 27.44
C PHE A 4 -30.12 -4.63 27.08
N LEU A 5 -30.28 -3.55 27.86
CA LEU A 5 -29.58 -2.29 27.63
C LEU A 5 -28.07 -2.42 27.91
N ALA A 6 -27.70 -3.22 28.93
CA ALA A 6 -26.30 -3.48 29.27
C ALA A 6 -25.59 -4.33 28.19
N LEU A 7 -26.30 -5.26 27.56
CA LEU A 7 -25.75 -6.09 26.49
C LEU A 7 -25.46 -5.26 25.22
N PHE A 8 -26.29 -4.25 24.93
CA PHE A 8 -26.08 -3.33 23.81
C PHE A 8 -24.94 -2.34 24.09
N LEU A 9 -24.77 -1.90 25.34
CA LEU A 9 -23.65 -1.03 25.74
C LEU A 9 -22.29 -1.73 25.67
N CYS A 10 -22.24 -3.05 25.95
CA CYS A 10 -21.01 -3.84 25.81
C CYS A 10 -20.58 -4.04 24.35
N PHE A 11 -21.50 -4.04 23.38
CA PHE A 11 -21.17 -4.14 21.95
C PHE A 11 -20.59 -2.84 21.37
N ILE A 12 -20.83 -1.69 22.00
CA ILE A 12 -20.28 -0.39 21.55
C ILE A 12 -18.81 -0.22 21.99
N LEU A 13 -18.39 -0.90 23.07
CA LEU A 13 -17.00 -0.86 23.56
C LEU A 13 -16.05 -1.84 22.85
N SER A 14 -16.56 -2.78 22.05
CA SER A 14 -15.74 -3.68 21.23
C SER A 14 -15.37 -3.10 19.86
N ALA A 15 -15.77 -1.86 19.56
CA ALA A 15 -15.33 -1.16 18.35
C ALA A 15 -13.87 -0.63 18.43
N CYS A 16 -13.13 -0.97 19.50
CA CYS A 16 -11.66 -0.85 19.53
C CYS A 16 -11.03 -2.02 18.78
N GLY A 17 -11.35 -2.12 17.50
CA GLY A 17 -10.78 -3.07 16.57
C GLY A 17 -10.35 -2.32 15.32
N ALA A 18 -9.68 -1.18 15.46
CA ALA A 18 -8.87 -0.64 14.38
C ALA A 18 -7.67 -1.57 14.22
N ILE A 19 -7.98 -2.68 13.56
CA ILE A 19 -7.12 -3.65 12.93
C ILE A 19 -5.89 -2.93 12.38
N GLY A 20 -4.76 -3.09 13.07
CA GLY A 20 -3.45 -2.61 12.65
C GLY A 20 -2.91 -3.46 11.51
N ILE A 21 -3.67 -3.59 10.42
CA ILE A 21 -3.09 -4.04 9.16
C ILE A 21 -2.52 -2.79 8.51
N GLY A 22 -1.25 -2.52 8.80
CA GLY A 22 -0.50 -1.50 8.08
C GLY A 22 -0.40 -1.88 6.60
N SER A 23 -0.68 -0.92 5.73
CA SER A 23 -0.18 -1.03 4.35
C SER A 23 1.32 -0.83 4.35
N ASN A 24 2.01 -1.63 3.52
CA ASN A 24 3.39 -1.32 3.20
C ASN A 24 3.39 -0.31 2.05
N HIS A 25 3.88 0.90 2.30
CA HIS A 25 4.09 1.91 1.26
C HIS A 25 5.53 1.97 0.76
N ILE A 26 6.42 1.15 1.31
CA ILE A 26 7.84 1.16 1.00
C ILE A 26 8.18 -0.02 0.08
N VAL A 27 8.78 0.29 -1.07
CA VAL A 27 9.41 -0.69 -1.97
C VAL A 27 10.91 -0.45 -2.01
N ASN A 28 11.70 -1.51 -1.88
CA ASN A 28 13.13 -1.45 -2.17
C ASN A 28 13.36 -1.67 -3.66
N ILE A 29 13.74 -0.61 -4.38
CA ILE A 29 14.04 -0.68 -5.81
C ILE A 29 15.53 -0.90 -5.99
N HIS A 30 15.89 -2.03 -6.58
CA HIS A 30 17.27 -2.36 -6.96
C HIS A 30 17.48 -2.03 -8.43
N ASN A 31 18.46 -1.18 -8.72
CA ASN A 31 18.88 -0.91 -10.09
C ASN A 31 19.97 -1.92 -10.49
N ASN A 32 19.59 -2.93 -11.29
CA ASN A 32 20.51 -3.90 -11.87
C ASN A 32 21.06 -3.47 -13.24
N SER A 33 20.67 -2.28 -13.73
CA SER A 33 21.10 -1.76 -15.02
C SER A 33 22.46 -1.08 -14.97
N GLU A 34 23.10 -0.96 -16.14
CA GLU A 34 24.39 -0.25 -16.30
C GLU A 34 24.26 1.27 -16.18
N SER A 35 23.06 1.83 -16.32
CA SER A 35 22.78 3.27 -16.28
C SER A 35 21.91 3.69 -15.10
N THR A 36 21.88 4.99 -14.80
CA THR A 36 21.00 5.55 -13.77
C THR A 36 19.54 5.28 -14.13
N VAL A 37 18.76 4.85 -13.14
CA VAL A 37 17.31 4.70 -13.24
C VAL A 37 16.64 5.79 -12.42
N TYR A 38 15.51 6.30 -12.91
CA TYR A 38 14.70 7.30 -12.25
C TYR A 38 13.37 6.70 -11.83
N ALA A 39 13.12 6.71 -10.52
CA ALA A 39 11.82 6.43 -9.93
C ALA A 39 11.03 7.72 -9.84
N THR A 40 9.84 7.75 -10.44
CA THR A 40 8.94 8.91 -10.46
C THR A 40 7.58 8.52 -9.90
N GLY A 41 7.08 9.33 -8.97
CA GLY A 41 5.75 9.16 -8.37
C GLY A 41 5.42 10.35 -7.49
N GLN A 42 4.57 10.15 -6.48
CA GLN A 42 4.19 11.20 -5.52
C GLN A 42 5.39 11.84 -4.80
N MET A 43 6.46 11.07 -4.56
CA MET A 43 7.70 11.56 -3.94
C MET A 43 8.53 12.47 -4.86
N GLY A 44 8.08 12.71 -6.09
CA GLY A 44 8.86 13.36 -7.13
C GLY A 44 9.72 12.37 -7.89
N ARG A 45 10.84 12.86 -8.44
CA ARG A 45 11.79 12.06 -9.23
C ARG A 45 13.05 11.80 -8.42
N ILE A 46 13.35 10.53 -8.20
CA ILE A 46 14.51 10.04 -7.45
C ILE A 46 15.43 9.29 -8.42
N SER A 47 16.74 9.57 -8.36
CA SER A 47 17.74 8.85 -9.14
C SER A 47 18.35 7.70 -8.33
N ILE A 48 18.47 6.54 -8.97
CA ILE A 48 19.02 5.30 -8.41
C ILE A 48 20.21 4.92 -9.28
N LYS A 49 21.41 4.94 -8.69
CA LYS A 49 22.65 4.59 -9.40
C LYS A 49 22.72 3.09 -9.71
N PRO A 50 23.49 2.67 -10.74
CA PRO A 50 23.76 1.27 -11.02
C PRO A 50 24.22 0.48 -9.79
N GLY A 51 23.68 -0.72 -9.61
CA GLY A 51 24.00 -1.63 -8.50
C GLY A 51 23.49 -1.19 -7.13
N VAL A 52 22.73 -0.08 -7.04
CA VAL A 52 22.22 0.45 -5.78
C VAL A 52 20.77 0.01 -5.55
N SER A 53 20.48 -0.38 -4.31
CA SER A 53 19.12 -0.53 -3.80
C SER A 53 18.70 0.70 -3.03
N MET A 54 17.52 1.23 -3.32
CA MET A 54 16.97 2.38 -2.62
C MET A 54 15.55 2.10 -2.11
N PRO A 55 15.28 2.31 -0.81
CA PRO A 55 13.92 2.29 -0.28
C PRO A 55 13.17 3.53 -0.77
N ILE A 56 12.01 3.32 -1.38
CA ILE A 56 11.15 4.38 -1.89
C ILE A 56 9.77 4.21 -1.26
N GLU A 57 9.33 5.23 -0.53
CA GLU A 57 7.98 5.32 0.01
C GLU A 57 7.05 5.96 -1.03
N SER A 58 5.94 5.30 -1.33
CA SER A 58 4.91 5.80 -2.23
C SER A 58 3.53 5.25 -1.89
N LYS A 59 2.53 6.14 -1.91
CA LYS A 59 1.11 5.80 -1.85
C LYS A 59 0.47 5.64 -3.23
N GLU A 60 1.25 5.80 -4.30
CA GLU A 60 0.82 5.65 -5.70
C GLU A 60 1.81 4.80 -6.48
N ASN A 61 1.42 4.30 -7.65
CA ASN A 61 2.32 3.57 -8.54
C ASN A 61 3.60 4.36 -8.85
N ILE A 62 4.73 3.66 -8.96
CA ILE A 62 6.03 4.28 -9.27
C ILE A 62 6.39 3.96 -10.71
N GLN A 63 6.66 5.00 -11.51
CA GLN A 63 7.23 4.84 -12.84
C GLN A 63 8.75 4.74 -12.76
N LEU A 64 9.32 3.74 -13.41
CA LEU A 64 10.75 3.55 -13.58
C LEU A 64 11.13 3.84 -15.01
N SER A 65 12.06 4.77 -15.20
CA SER A 65 12.65 5.09 -16.50
C SER A 65 14.16 5.07 -16.41
N SER A 66 14.84 4.58 -17.44
CA SER A 66 16.29 4.64 -17.50
C SER A 66 16.76 5.96 -18.12
N GLU A 67 17.92 6.44 -17.71
CA GLU A 67 18.66 7.49 -18.42
C GLU A 67 19.04 7.05 -19.84
N SER A 68 19.30 5.75 -20.01
CA SER A 68 19.50 5.15 -21.31
C SER A 68 18.14 4.98 -22.00
N ASN A 69 17.91 5.67 -23.12
CA ASN A 69 16.71 5.52 -23.97
C ASN A 69 16.56 4.12 -24.61
N LYS A 70 17.39 3.14 -24.20
CA LYS A 70 17.34 1.75 -24.64
C LYS A 70 16.40 0.88 -23.81
N CYS A 71 15.98 1.38 -22.64
CA CYS A 71 15.17 0.61 -21.70
C CYS A 71 13.70 1.03 -21.75
N ASP A 72 12.82 0.07 -21.56
CA ASP A 72 11.39 0.34 -21.43
C ASP A 72 11.08 1.05 -20.10
N ILE A 73 10.05 1.88 -20.16
CA ILE A 73 9.46 2.50 -18.96
C ILE A 73 8.59 1.45 -18.28
N LEU A 74 8.91 1.10 -17.03
CA LEU A 74 8.17 0.12 -16.25
C LEU A 74 7.38 0.80 -15.13
N MET A 75 6.35 0.13 -14.64
CA MET A 75 5.50 0.61 -13.55
C MET A 75 5.54 -0.38 -12.40
N VAL A 76 6.01 0.05 -11.23
CA VAL A 76 5.84 -0.66 -9.97
C VAL A 76 4.43 -0.36 -9.48
N GLN A 77 3.55 -1.36 -9.60
CA GLN A 77 2.14 -1.22 -9.25
C GLN A 77 1.87 -1.62 -7.82
N GLN A 78 0.95 -0.90 -7.19
CA GLN A 78 0.40 -1.31 -5.92
C GLN A 78 -0.52 -2.53 -6.09
N THR A 79 -0.55 -3.37 -5.07
CA THR A 79 -1.43 -4.55 -5.01
C THR A 79 -2.43 -4.40 -3.88
N PRO A 80 -3.65 -4.94 -4.03
CA PRO A 80 -4.62 -4.93 -2.95
C PRO A 80 -4.09 -5.70 -1.73
N ASN A 81 -4.28 -5.12 -0.55
CA ASN A 81 -3.96 -5.75 0.71
C ASN A 81 -5.10 -6.69 1.12
N MET A 82 -5.01 -7.95 0.71
CA MET A 82 -6.06 -8.96 0.97
C MET A 82 -6.45 -9.08 2.44
N ALA A 83 -5.51 -8.88 3.37
CA ALA A 83 -5.80 -8.95 4.79
C ALA A 83 -6.65 -7.76 5.26
N ALA A 84 -6.41 -6.56 4.70
CA ALA A 84 -7.27 -5.39 4.92
C ALA A 84 -8.66 -5.64 4.34
N ILE A 85 -8.74 -6.13 3.09
CA ILE A 85 -10.02 -6.47 2.42
C ILE A 85 -10.86 -7.46 3.23
N ILE A 86 -10.25 -8.55 3.73
CA ILE A 86 -10.99 -9.58 4.49
C ILE A 86 -11.56 -9.02 5.78
N LEU A 87 -10.77 -8.22 6.51
CA LEU A 87 -11.20 -7.62 7.76
C LEU A 87 -12.14 -6.43 7.57
N ASP A 88 -12.23 -5.90 6.36
CA ASP A 88 -13.23 -4.93 5.98
C ASP A 88 -14.57 -5.60 5.65
N VAL A 89 -14.52 -6.71 4.90
CA VAL A 89 -15.69 -7.46 4.47
C VAL A 89 -16.39 -8.17 5.63
N PHE A 90 -15.67 -8.75 6.60
CA PHE A 90 -16.28 -9.53 7.68
C PHE A 90 -17.17 -8.73 8.66
N PRO A 91 -16.77 -7.55 9.17
CA PRO A 91 -17.66 -6.66 9.92
C PRO A 91 -18.51 -5.76 9.02
N GLY A 92 -18.05 -5.43 7.80
CA GLY A 92 -18.81 -4.66 6.82
C GLY A 92 -20.05 -5.37 6.27
N LEU A 93 -20.12 -6.70 6.32
CA LEU A 93 -21.33 -7.46 6.01
C LEU A 93 -22.39 -7.37 7.12
N VAL A 94 -21.99 -7.01 8.34
CA VAL A 94 -22.87 -6.80 9.50
C VAL A 94 -23.29 -5.33 9.66
N PHE A 95 -22.45 -4.37 9.26
CA PHE A 95 -22.69 -2.93 9.44
C PHE A 95 -22.73 -2.07 8.14
N GLY A 96 -22.50 -2.67 6.96
CA GLY A 96 -22.66 -2.08 5.64
C GLY A 96 -21.59 -1.06 5.21
N ILE A 97 -20.88 -1.32 4.11
CA ILE A 97 -20.16 -0.42 3.15
C ILE A 97 -19.13 0.61 3.70
N ILE A 98 -19.24 1.06 4.94
CA ILE A 98 -18.51 2.16 5.56
C ILE A 98 -17.00 1.88 5.74
N PRO A 99 -16.55 0.69 6.20
CA PRO A 99 -15.14 0.50 6.48
C PRO A 99 -14.27 0.47 5.20
N ILE A 100 -14.81 -0.04 4.07
CA ILE A 100 -14.14 -0.04 2.74
C ILE A 100 -13.86 1.38 2.27
N LEU A 101 -14.78 2.30 2.52
CA LEU A 101 -14.59 3.70 2.16
C LEU A 101 -13.51 4.35 3.03
N VAL A 102 -13.45 4.03 4.33
CA VAL A 102 -12.45 4.60 5.25
C VAL A 102 -11.05 4.03 4.94
N ASP A 103 -10.93 2.75 4.62
CA ASP A 103 -9.64 2.13 4.29
C ASP A 103 -9.13 2.55 2.91
N ALA A 104 -10.04 2.74 1.94
CA ALA A 104 -9.73 3.33 0.64
C ALA A 104 -9.29 4.81 0.77
N VAL A 105 -9.89 5.57 1.70
CA VAL A 105 -9.52 6.99 1.96
C VAL A 105 -8.21 7.11 2.73
N THR A 106 -7.90 6.18 3.65
CA THR A 106 -6.65 6.22 4.42
C THR A 106 -5.44 5.68 3.65
N GLY A 107 -5.68 4.99 2.53
CA GLY A 107 -4.64 4.43 1.66
C GLY A 107 -4.12 3.07 2.11
N ASN A 108 -4.70 2.48 3.16
CA ASN A 108 -4.23 1.21 3.72
C ASN A 108 -4.71 -0.04 2.96
N LEU A 109 -5.65 0.16 2.03
CA LEU A 109 -6.19 -0.88 1.16
C LEU A 109 -5.15 -1.43 0.17
N TYR A 110 -4.13 -0.65 -0.17
CA TYR A 110 -3.13 -1.01 -1.17
C TYR A 110 -1.73 -1.05 -0.57
N LYS A 111 -0.93 -2.01 -1.02
CA LYS A 111 0.46 -2.16 -0.59
C LYS A 111 1.40 -2.17 -1.80
N MET A 112 2.57 -1.61 -1.61
CA MET A 112 3.70 -1.77 -2.49
C MET A 112 4.32 -3.17 -2.36
N PRO A 113 4.90 -3.72 -3.44
CA PRO A 113 5.78 -4.87 -3.31
C PRO A 113 6.96 -4.51 -2.41
N THR A 114 7.47 -5.48 -1.64
CA THR A 114 8.58 -5.26 -0.71
C THR A 114 9.89 -4.92 -1.41
N SER A 115 10.08 -5.47 -2.60
CA SER A 115 11.25 -5.26 -3.44
C SER A 115 10.86 -5.30 -4.92
N TYR A 116 11.62 -4.57 -5.72
CA TYR A 116 11.52 -4.58 -7.17
C TYR A 116 12.92 -4.50 -7.76
N ILE A 117 13.25 -5.38 -8.70
CA ILE A 117 14.51 -5.34 -9.43
C ILE A 117 14.20 -4.77 -10.81
N TYR A 118 14.78 -3.62 -11.12
CA TYR A 118 14.74 -3.06 -12.46
C TYR A 118 16.00 -3.49 -13.20
N ASP A 119 15.82 -4.13 -14.35
CA ASP A 119 16.91 -4.64 -15.17
C ASP A 119 16.70 -4.21 -16.62
N CYS A 120 17.81 -3.79 -17.20
CA CYS A 120 18.04 -3.32 -18.55
C CYS A 120 19.56 -3.33 -18.74
#